data_AF-A0A1A9I985-F1
#
_entry.id   AF-A0A1A9I985-F1
#
_cell.length_a   1.000
_cell.length_b   1.000
_cell.length_c   1.000
_cell.angle_alpha   90.00
_cell.angle_beta   90.00
_cell.angle_gamma   90.00
#
_symmetry.space_group_name_H-M   'P 1'
#
loop_
_entity.id
_entity.type
_entity.pdbx_description
1 polymer ?
#
loop_
_entity_poly.entity_id
_entity_poly.type
_entity_poly.pdbx_seq_one_letter_code
_entity_poly.pdbx_strand_id
1 'polypeptide(L)'
;MLKQNLDMWKQHQQQVHIIDQRIALLLKDLVKDKPEVKKDALGKTKSVRHHKPEIKNLHVMMVQLFGVNVSSIAGINDYTLLRLIGETGVDMSRFPSMKQFTSWCSLSPGHHQSGKKSKWIKRAPCNKAGQIFKEAAQSLENSKHNAIGAFIRRLKARRGPAVAYKAGGRKIAEAFYNTLTKGVEYVEQGVKKYEQQLKAKELSLLQKFAKKHKLQVVDN
;
A
#
# COMPACT_ATOMS: atom_id res chain seq x y z
N MET A 1 33.46 16.29 18.43
CA MET A 1 32.17 16.10 17.72
C MET A 1 32.27 15.11 16.54
N LEU A 2 33.15 15.30 15.54
CA LEU A 2 33.20 14.41 14.37
C LEU A 2 33.55 12.94 14.69
N LYS A 3 34.56 12.69 15.53
CA LYS A 3 34.96 11.32 15.94
C LYS A 3 33.80 10.57 16.62
N GLN A 4 33.12 11.22 17.57
CA GLN A 4 31.97 10.65 18.28
C GLN A 4 30.82 10.28 17.31
N ASN A 5 30.51 11.15 16.34
CA ASN A 5 29.48 10.87 15.34
C ASN A 5 29.82 9.65 14.46
N LEU A 6 31.09 9.52 14.06
CA LEU A 6 31.56 8.36 13.30
C LEU A 6 31.46 7.07 14.11
N ASP A 7 31.84 7.11 15.38
CA ASP A 7 31.79 5.94 16.28
C ASP A 7 30.33 5.50 16.51
N MET A 8 29.42 6.44 16.76
CA MET A 8 27.98 6.16 16.87
C MET A 8 27.43 5.56 15.57
N TRP A 9 27.80 6.11 14.41
CA TRP A 9 27.36 5.56 13.12
C TRP A 9 27.83 4.12 12.92
N LYS A 10 29.10 3.81 13.22
CA LYS A 10 29.65 2.45 13.13
C LYS A 10 28.88 1.48 14.04
N GLN A 11 28.60 1.88 15.27
CA GLN A 11 27.80 1.08 16.20
C GLN A 11 26.39 0.84 15.66
N HIS A 12 25.73 1.85 15.10
CA HIS A 12 24.42 1.68 14.48
C HIS A 12 24.44 0.71 13.30
N GLN A 13 25.46 0.77 12.43
CA GLN A 13 25.60 -0.19 11.32
C GLN A 13 25.73 -1.62 11.83
N GLN A 14 26.52 -1.85 12.88
CA GLN A 14 26.65 -3.17 13.51
C GLN A 14 25.31 -3.68 14.06
N GLN A 15 24.55 -2.82 14.76
CA GLN A 15 23.24 -3.18 15.29
C GLN A 15 22.23 -3.51 14.18
N VAL A 16 22.21 -2.74 13.09
CA VAL A 16 21.37 -3.03 11.92
C VAL A 16 21.70 -4.40 11.33
N HIS A 17 22.98 -4.72 11.18
CA HIS A 17 23.40 -6.03 10.67
C HIS A 17 22.95 -7.19 11.57
N ILE A 18 23.08 -7.05 12.90
CA ILE A 18 22.60 -8.04 13.87
C ILE A 18 21.08 -8.25 13.74
N ILE A 19 20.33 -7.15 13.59
CA ILE A 19 18.87 -7.20 13.41
C ILE A 19 18.52 -7.92 12.10
N ASP A 20 19.19 -7.60 10.99
CA ASP A 20 18.95 -8.25 9.69
C ASP A 20 19.21 -9.75 9.74
N GLN A 21 20.28 -10.19 10.41
CA GLN A 21 20.55 -11.61 10.65
C GLN A 21 19.43 -12.28 11.43
N ARG A 22 18.92 -11.63 12.49
CA ARG A 22 17.83 -12.17 13.31
C ARG A 22 16.52 -12.25 12.53
N ILE A 23 16.21 -11.24 11.72
CA ILE A 23 15.06 -11.26 10.81
C ILE A 23 15.20 -12.41 9.82
N ALA A 24 16.39 -12.63 9.26
CA ALA A 24 16.62 -13.74 8.33
C ALA A 24 16.38 -15.11 8.96
N LEU A 25 16.76 -15.30 10.23
CA LEU A 25 16.46 -16.53 10.97
C LEU A 25 14.95 -16.73 11.16
N LEU A 26 14.26 -15.72 11.66
CA LEU A 26 12.81 -15.77 11.84
C LEU A 26 12.06 -16.05 10.54
N LEU A 27 12.50 -15.46 9.42
CA LEU A 27 11.91 -15.72 8.11
C LEU A 27 12.13 -17.16 7.65
N LYS A 28 13.30 -17.75 7.90
CA LYS A 28 13.55 -19.17 7.59
C LYS A 28 12.62 -20.08 8.39
N ASP A 29 12.43 -19.79 9.67
CA ASP A 29 11.54 -20.57 10.53
C ASP A 29 10.08 -20.49 10.06
N LEU A 30 9.61 -19.29 9.69
CA LEU A 30 8.25 -19.07 9.17
C LEU A 30 7.99 -19.70 7.79
N VAL A 31 9.05 -19.97 7.04
CA VAL A 31 9.01 -20.49 5.68
C VAL A 31 9.20 -22.01 5.63
N LYS A 32 9.73 -22.61 6.70
CA LYS A 32 10.11 -24.04 6.78
C LYS A 32 9.03 -25.01 6.32
N ASP A 33 7.78 -24.75 6.66
CA ASP A 33 6.64 -25.65 6.36
C ASP A 33 5.91 -25.32 5.05
N LYS A 34 6.44 -24.38 4.25
CA LYS A 34 5.79 -23.86 3.04
C LYS A 34 6.45 -24.37 1.76
N PRO A 35 5.68 -24.57 0.68
CA PRO A 35 6.21 -25.12 -0.57
C PRO A 35 7.30 -24.22 -1.16
N GLU A 36 8.39 -24.80 -1.62
CA GLU A 36 9.51 -24.04 -2.18
C GLU A 36 9.12 -23.32 -3.48
N VAL A 37 9.53 -22.05 -3.58
CA VAL A 37 9.30 -21.23 -4.79
C VAL A 37 10.63 -21.03 -5.51
N LYS A 38 10.69 -21.41 -6.79
CA LYS A 38 11.89 -21.24 -7.63
C LYS A 38 12.11 -19.76 -7.94
N LYS A 39 13.32 -19.27 -7.66
CA LYS A 39 13.74 -17.87 -7.84
C LYS A 39 13.58 -17.37 -9.29
N ASP A 40 13.80 -18.25 -10.28
CA ASP A 40 13.77 -17.88 -11.70
C ASP A 40 12.36 -17.60 -12.23
N ALA A 41 11.33 -18.09 -11.53
CA ALA A 41 9.93 -17.82 -11.85
C ALA A 41 9.48 -16.44 -11.34
N LEU A 42 10.25 -15.82 -10.43
CA LEU A 42 9.92 -14.53 -9.84
C LEU A 42 10.58 -13.42 -10.67
N GLY A 43 9.76 -12.54 -11.23
CA GLY A 43 10.23 -11.38 -12.00
C GLY A 43 11.15 -10.45 -11.19
N LYS A 44 11.60 -9.36 -11.84
CA LYS A 44 12.53 -8.40 -11.22
C LYS A 44 11.92 -7.76 -9.96
N THR A 45 12.69 -7.70 -8.89
CA THR A 45 12.29 -7.03 -7.65
C THR A 45 12.36 -5.51 -7.79
N LYS A 46 11.52 -4.81 -7.03
CA LYS A 46 11.55 -3.35 -6.95
C LYS A 46 12.75 -2.91 -6.10
N SER A 47 13.55 -1.98 -6.62
CA SER A 47 14.73 -1.48 -5.92
C SER A 47 14.37 -0.78 -4.60
N VAL A 48 15.16 -1.05 -3.56
CA VAL A 48 15.10 -0.38 -2.27
C VAL A 48 16.27 0.61 -2.22
N ARG A 49 15.97 1.90 -2.13
CA ARG A 49 16.99 2.97 -2.18
C ARG A 49 17.72 3.20 -0.86
N HIS A 50 16.97 3.23 0.24
CA HIS A 50 17.48 3.56 1.57
C HIS A 50 17.18 2.41 2.53
N HIS A 51 18.08 2.20 3.50
CA HIS A 51 17.93 1.19 4.56
C HIS A 51 17.58 -0.20 3.98
N LYS A 52 18.27 -0.58 2.91
CA LYS A 52 18.03 -1.86 2.25
C LYS A 52 18.49 -2.98 3.19
N PRO A 53 17.62 -3.92 3.57
CA PRO A 53 18.01 -5.03 4.42
C PRO A 53 18.96 -5.98 3.67
N GLU A 54 20.00 -6.45 4.36
CA GLU A 54 21.02 -7.37 3.81
C GLU A 54 20.62 -8.83 3.98
N ILE A 55 19.41 -9.19 3.53
CA ILE A 55 18.86 -10.54 3.66
C ILE A 55 18.93 -11.27 2.31
N LYS A 56 19.64 -12.41 2.29
CA LYS A 56 19.75 -13.25 1.09
C LYS A 56 18.38 -13.84 0.72
N ASN A 57 18.01 -13.74 -0.55
CA ASN A 57 16.76 -14.29 -1.11
C ASN A 57 15.47 -13.80 -0.43
N LEU A 58 15.48 -12.58 0.13
CA LEU A 58 14.32 -11.99 0.82
C LEU A 58 13.02 -12.09 0.01
N HIS A 59 13.07 -11.73 -1.28
CA HIS A 59 11.90 -11.78 -2.16
C HIS A 59 11.28 -13.18 -2.27
N VAL A 60 12.12 -14.21 -2.42
CA VAL A 60 11.68 -15.60 -2.52
C VAL A 60 10.99 -16.03 -1.24
N MET A 61 11.59 -15.71 -0.09
CA MET A 61 11.01 -16.00 1.22
C MET A 61 9.65 -15.31 1.41
N MET A 62 9.50 -14.07 0.94
CA MET A 62 8.23 -13.34 1.02
C MET A 62 7.13 -13.98 0.17
N VAL A 63 7.44 -14.39 -1.05
CA VAL A 63 6.46 -15.07 -1.91
C VAL A 63 6.13 -16.45 -1.37
N GLN A 64 7.12 -17.20 -0.89
CA GLN A 64 6.90 -18.49 -0.23
C GLN A 64 6.01 -18.35 1.01
N LEU A 65 6.17 -17.26 1.77
CA LEU A 65 5.36 -16.99 2.94
C LEU A 65 3.88 -16.79 2.62
N PHE A 66 3.56 -16.11 1.52
CA PHE A 66 2.16 -15.78 1.17
C PHE A 66 1.56 -16.65 0.07
N GLY A 67 2.37 -17.43 -0.65
CA GLY A 67 1.98 -18.14 -1.86
C GLY A 67 1.72 -17.23 -3.08
N VAL A 68 1.88 -15.91 -2.93
CA VAL A 68 1.54 -14.91 -3.96
C VAL A 68 2.58 -13.79 -3.95
N ASN A 69 2.89 -13.24 -5.11
CA ASN A 69 3.80 -12.10 -5.20
C ASN A 69 3.12 -10.78 -4.77
N VAL A 70 3.16 -10.47 -3.48
CA VAL A 70 2.62 -9.21 -2.92
C VAL A 70 3.40 -7.99 -3.41
N SER A 71 4.69 -8.15 -3.73
CA SER A 71 5.51 -7.09 -4.32
C SER A 71 5.08 -6.71 -5.75
N SER A 72 4.10 -7.40 -6.36
CA SER A 72 3.41 -6.93 -7.58
C SER A 72 2.68 -5.60 -7.35
N ILE A 73 2.11 -5.37 -6.17
CA ILE A 73 1.34 -4.18 -5.83
C ILE A 73 2.19 -2.92 -5.99
N ALA A 74 1.71 -1.96 -6.77
CA ALA A 74 2.40 -0.69 -6.97
C ALA A 74 2.69 -0.01 -5.61
N GLY A 75 3.93 0.43 -5.39
CA GLY A 75 4.35 1.12 -4.17
C GLY A 75 4.79 0.21 -3.03
N ILE A 76 4.58 -1.11 -3.13
CA ILE A 76 5.11 -2.10 -2.19
C ILE A 76 6.36 -2.74 -2.82
N ASN A 77 7.45 -2.76 -2.04
CA ASN A 77 8.70 -3.48 -2.29
C ASN A 77 8.96 -4.44 -1.13
N ASP A 78 9.98 -5.30 -1.24
CA ASP A 78 10.22 -6.35 -0.23
C ASP A 78 10.50 -5.77 1.17
N TYR A 79 11.13 -4.59 1.26
CA TYR A 79 11.38 -3.92 2.55
C TYR A 79 10.10 -3.36 3.19
N THR A 80 9.25 -2.71 2.39
CA THR A 80 7.94 -2.23 2.88
C THR A 80 7.03 -3.40 3.24
N LEU A 81 7.09 -4.49 2.50
CA LEU A 81 6.39 -5.73 2.83
C LEU A 81 6.87 -6.30 4.16
N LEU A 82 8.18 -6.38 4.39
CA LEU A 82 8.75 -6.81 5.67
C LEU A 82 8.26 -5.95 6.84
N ARG A 83 8.26 -4.62 6.69
CA ARG A 83 7.71 -3.71 7.70
C ARG A 83 6.21 -3.94 7.94
N LEU A 84 5.44 -4.19 6.87
CA LEU A 84 4.00 -4.47 6.99
C LEU A 84 3.77 -5.77 7.74
N ILE A 85 4.51 -6.85 7.42
CA ILE A 85 4.39 -8.15 8.11
C ILE A 85 4.64 -8.00 9.61
N GLY A 86 5.65 -7.20 10.01
CA GLY A 86 5.94 -6.94 11.42
C GLY A 86 4.77 -6.28 12.17
N GLU A 87 3.91 -5.54 11.48
CA GLU A 87 2.78 -4.84 12.09
C GLU A 87 1.44 -5.59 11.95
N THR A 88 1.20 -6.21 10.79
CA THR A 88 -0.07 -6.89 10.49
C THR A 88 -0.07 -8.37 10.86
N GLY A 89 1.11 -9.00 10.86
CA GLY A 89 1.26 -10.45 10.81
C GLY A 89 1.05 -11.02 9.41
N VAL A 90 1.24 -12.34 9.30
CA VAL A 90 1.07 -13.10 8.05
C VAL A 90 -0.39 -13.43 7.78
N ASP A 91 -1.17 -13.65 8.84
CA ASP A 91 -2.56 -14.06 8.73
C ASP A 91 -3.54 -12.87 8.79
N MET A 92 -4.31 -12.71 7.71
CA MET A 92 -5.34 -11.69 7.55
C MET A 92 -6.73 -12.14 8.04
N SER A 93 -6.91 -13.40 8.48
CA SER A 93 -8.19 -13.95 8.96
C SER A 93 -8.79 -13.15 10.13
N ARG A 94 -7.91 -12.50 10.93
CA ARG A 94 -8.27 -11.59 12.04
C ARG A 94 -9.18 -10.43 11.61
N PHE A 95 -9.19 -10.10 10.32
CA PHE A 95 -10.06 -9.07 9.75
C PHE A 95 -11.10 -9.73 8.84
N PRO A 96 -12.36 -9.87 9.29
CA PRO A 96 -13.44 -10.44 8.49
C PRO A 96 -13.71 -9.72 7.16
N SER A 97 -13.36 -8.44 7.06
CA SER A 97 -13.51 -7.68 5.82
C SER A 97 -12.37 -6.69 5.56
N MET A 98 -12.16 -6.39 4.28
CA MET A 98 -11.26 -5.32 3.82
C MET A 98 -11.58 -3.96 4.46
N LYS A 99 -12.86 -3.67 4.71
CA LYS A 99 -13.29 -2.42 5.36
C LYS A 99 -12.81 -2.35 6.81
N GLN A 100 -12.83 -3.46 7.54
CA GLN A 100 -12.29 -3.52 8.91
C GLN A 100 -10.77 -3.38 8.90
N PHE A 101 -10.07 -4.03 7.96
CA PHE A 101 -8.62 -3.86 7.82
C PHE A 101 -8.22 -2.39 7.57
N THR A 102 -8.86 -1.74 6.60
CA THR A 102 -8.58 -0.33 6.27
C THR A 102 -9.01 0.65 7.38
N SER A 103 -10.03 0.30 8.16
CA SER A 103 -10.40 1.02 9.38
C SER A 103 -9.34 0.89 10.47
N TRP A 104 -8.85 -0.33 10.72
CA TRP A 104 -7.77 -0.61 11.68
C TRP A 104 -6.48 0.12 11.30
N CYS A 105 -6.11 0.15 10.01
CA CYS A 105 -5.01 0.97 9.49
C CYS A 105 -5.24 2.49 9.61
N SER A 106 -6.38 2.93 10.14
CA SER A 106 -6.76 4.35 10.26
C SER A 106 -6.77 5.10 8.92
N LEU A 107 -6.94 4.38 7.81
CA LEU A 107 -6.98 4.91 6.44
C LEU A 107 -8.40 5.29 6.01
N SER A 108 -9.42 4.71 6.65
CA SER A 108 -10.82 5.06 6.39
C SER A 108 -11.14 6.53 6.78
N PRO A 109 -12.00 7.22 6.03
CA PRO A 109 -12.76 8.33 6.60
C PRO A 109 -13.56 7.78 7.78
N GLY A 110 -13.61 8.58 8.84
CA GLY A 110 -14.30 8.32 10.07
C GLY A 110 -15.57 9.14 10.04
N HIS A 111 -16.61 8.55 10.63
CA HIS A 111 -17.95 9.04 10.59
C HIS A 111 -18.37 9.29 12.03
N HIS A 112 -18.62 10.55 12.40
CA HIS A 112 -19.05 10.90 13.74
C HIS A 112 -20.36 11.66 13.68
N GLN A 113 -21.44 10.87 13.68
CA GLN A 113 -22.81 11.35 13.62
C GLN A 113 -23.57 10.78 14.81
N SER A 114 -24.31 11.63 15.51
CA SER A 114 -25.25 11.27 16.56
C SER A 114 -26.62 11.81 16.19
N GLY A 115 -27.57 10.92 15.89
CA GLY A 115 -28.88 11.28 15.33
C GLY A 115 -28.74 12.12 14.06
N LYS A 116 -29.28 13.34 14.08
CA LYS A 116 -29.21 14.32 12.98
C LYS A 116 -27.97 15.22 13.02
N LYS A 117 -27.14 15.14 14.07
CA LYS A 117 -25.98 16.02 14.27
C LYS A 117 -24.69 15.31 13.84
N SER A 118 -23.90 15.98 13.00
CA SER A 118 -22.54 15.56 12.65
C SER A 118 -21.56 16.50 13.34
N LYS A 119 -20.53 15.95 14.00
CA LYS A 119 -19.50 16.74 14.67
C LYS A 119 -18.11 16.35 14.16
N TRP A 120 -17.28 17.36 13.95
CA TRP A 120 -15.88 17.13 13.63
C TRP A 120 -15.10 16.73 14.90
N ILE A 121 -14.34 15.64 14.81
CA ILE A 121 -13.48 15.15 15.89
C ILE A 121 -12.05 15.01 15.35
N LYS A 122 -11.10 15.52 16.13
CA LYS A 122 -9.67 15.31 15.90
C LYS A 122 -9.35 13.83 16.06
N ARG A 123 -8.83 13.19 15.01
CA ARG A 123 -8.51 11.76 15.04
C ARG A 123 -7.12 11.50 15.60
N ALA A 124 -6.99 10.32 16.20
CA ALA A 124 -5.70 9.74 16.50
C ALA A 124 -4.84 9.61 15.22
N PRO A 125 -3.51 9.71 15.34
CA PRO A 125 -2.61 9.45 14.23
C PRO A 125 -2.80 8.04 13.69
N CYS A 126 -2.45 7.82 12.42
CA CYS A 126 -2.52 6.47 11.85
C CYS A 126 -1.57 5.54 12.61
N ASN A 127 -1.97 4.28 12.78
CA ASN A 127 -1.06 3.25 13.24
C ASN A 127 0.12 3.07 12.26
N LYS A 128 1.16 2.35 12.69
CA LYS A 128 2.39 2.17 11.90
C LYS A 128 2.10 1.53 10.53
N ALA A 129 1.25 0.51 10.46
CA ALA A 129 0.81 -0.08 9.19
C ALA A 129 0.17 0.96 8.24
N GLY A 130 -0.76 1.78 8.75
CA GLY A 130 -1.37 2.87 8.00
C GLY A 130 -0.37 3.94 7.57
N GLN A 131 0.66 4.20 8.37
CA GLN A 131 1.76 5.09 7.99
C GLN A 131 2.59 4.51 6.85
N ILE A 132 2.94 3.22 6.90
CA ILE A 132 3.66 2.54 5.82
C ILE A 132 2.87 2.61 4.51
N PHE A 133 1.55 2.39 4.54
CA PHE A 133 0.71 2.54 3.33
C PHE A 133 0.66 3.97 2.79
N LYS A 134 0.70 4.99 3.65
CA LYS A 134 0.78 6.40 3.21
C LYS A 134 2.15 6.70 2.60
N GLU A 135 3.24 6.19 3.17
CA GLU A 135 4.60 6.32 2.62
C GLU A 135 4.68 5.65 1.23
N ALA A 136 4.12 4.45 1.10
CA ALA A 136 3.99 3.75 -0.19
C ALA A 136 3.20 4.61 -1.20
N ALA A 137 2.07 5.19 -0.79
CA ALA A 137 1.28 6.09 -1.64
C ALA A 137 2.04 7.35 -2.07
N GLN A 138 2.82 7.95 -1.16
CA GLN A 138 3.65 9.10 -1.48
C GLN A 138 4.71 8.76 -2.53
N SER A 139 5.33 7.57 -2.44
CA SER A 139 6.29 7.10 -3.46
C SER A 139 5.67 6.96 -4.86
N LEU A 140 4.38 6.60 -4.90
CA LEU A 140 3.63 6.45 -6.16
C LEU A 140 3.22 7.76 -6.81
N GLU A 141 3.23 8.87 -6.08
CA GLU A 141 2.86 10.17 -6.65
C GLU A 141 3.73 10.49 -7.88
N ASN A 142 5.03 10.22 -7.78
CA ASN A 142 6.02 10.47 -8.83
C ASN A 142 5.94 9.47 -9.99
N SER A 143 5.18 8.38 -9.84
CA SER A 143 5.07 7.34 -10.86
C SER A 143 4.07 7.71 -11.95
N LYS A 144 4.55 7.93 -13.19
CA LYS A 144 3.71 8.36 -14.32
C LYS A 144 2.78 7.27 -14.86
N HIS A 145 3.17 5.99 -14.74
CA HIS A 145 2.48 4.88 -15.42
C HIS A 145 1.47 4.09 -14.56
N ASN A 146 1.37 4.41 -13.26
CA ASN A 146 0.48 3.70 -12.33
C ASN A 146 -0.86 4.44 -12.17
N ALA A 147 -1.98 3.71 -12.23
CA ALA A 147 -3.33 4.26 -12.02
C ALA A 147 -3.51 4.83 -10.62
N ILE A 148 -2.94 4.18 -9.59
CA ILE A 148 -2.96 4.70 -8.21
C ILE A 148 -2.22 6.05 -8.13
N GLY A 149 -1.09 6.18 -8.84
CA GLY A 149 -0.35 7.45 -8.92
C GLY A 149 -1.18 8.56 -9.57
N ALA A 150 -1.86 8.28 -10.69
CA ALA A 150 -2.76 9.23 -11.35
C ALA A 150 -3.92 9.65 -10.43
N PHE A 151 -4.51 8.70 -9.71
CA PHE A 151 -5.54 8.97 -8.71
C PHE A 151 -5.04 9.91 -7.60
N ILE A 152 -3.85 9.66 -7.07
CA ILE A 152 -3.24 10.48 -6.00
C ILE A 152 -2.99 11.90 -6.50
N ARG A 153 -2.36 12.08 -7.67
CA ARG A 153 -2.07 13.41 -8.25
C ARG A 153 -3.34 14.24 -8.43
N ARG A 154 -4.37 13.65 -9.04
CA ARG A 154 -5.67 14.32 -9.24
C ARG A 154 -6.34 14.69 -7.92
N LEU A 155 -6.32 13.79 -6.93
CA LEU A 155 -6.93 14.07 -5.63
C LEU A 155 -6.14 15.13 -4.85
N LYS A 156 -4.81 15.12 -4.96
CA LYS A 156 -3.90 16.11 -4.36
C LYS A 156 -4.17 17.51 -4.89
N ALA A 157 -4.34 17.66 -6.21
CA ALA A 157 -4.69 18.93 -6.83
C ALA A 157 -6.00 19.54 -6.29
N ARG A 158 -6.98 18.70 -5.92
CA ARG A 158 -8.30 19.16 -5.46
C ARG A 158 -8.46 19.28 -3.94
N ARG A 159 -7.78 18.43 -3.16
CA ARG A 159 -8.00 18.28 -1.71
C ARG A 159 -6.73 18.37 -0.86
N GLY A 160 -5.58 18.60 -1.50
CA GLY A 160 -4.28 18.66 -0.83
C GLY A 160 -3.61 17.30 -0.56
N PRO A 161 -2.32 17.31 -0.20
CA PRO A 161 -1.49 16.11 -0.09
C PRO A 161 -1.94 15.15 1.03
N ALA A 162 -2.31 15.68 2.20
CA ALA A 162 -2.67 14.85 3.36
C ALA A 162 -3.87 13.94 3.05
N VAL A 163 -4.90 14.47 2.38
CA VAL A 163 -6.08 13.70 1.96
C VAL A 163 -5.72 12.72 0.86
N ALA A 164 -4.91 13.15 -0.10
CA ALA A 164 -4.52 12.33 -1.25
C ALA A 164 -3.71 11.10 -0.84
N TYR A 165 -2.68 11.25 -0.02
CA TYR A 165 -1.85 10.12 0.43
C TYR A 165 -2.63 9.15 1.32
N LYS A 166 -3.54 9.66 2.15
CA LYS A 166 -4.43 8.80 2.94
C LYS A 166 -5.35 7.95 2.05
N ALA A 167 -5.97 8.57 1.04
CA ALA A 167 -6.84 7.86 0.11
C ALA A 167 -6.06 6.90 -0.81
N GLY A 168 -4.85 7.28 -1.24
CA GLY A 168 -3.94 6.43 -1.99
C GLY A 168 -3.50 5.22 -1.17
N GLY A 169 -3.07 5.44 0.08
CA GLY A 169 -2.71 4.39 1.01
C GLY A 169 -3.87 3.44 1.28
N ARG A 170 -5.10 3.95 1.38
CA ARG A 170 -6.30 3.11 1.45
C ARG A 170 -6.40 2.16 0.26
N LYS A 171 -6.25 2.64 -0.98
CA LYS A 171 -6.30 1.79 -2.19
C LYS A 171 -5.23 0.71 -2.17
N ILE A 172 -4.01 1.05 -1.74
CA ILE A 172 -2.90 0.08 -1.61
C ILE A 172 -3.24 -0.96 -0.54
N ALA A 173 -3.78 -0.56 0.61
CA ALA A 173 -4.20 -1.47 1.67
C ALA A 173 -5.34 -2.40 1.23
N GLU A 174 -6.30 -1.89 0.45
CA GLU A 174 -7.37 -2.71 -0.13
C GLU A 174 -6.81 -3.75 -1.12
N ALA A 175 -5.84 -3.36 -1.97
CA ALA A 175 -5.14 -4.29 -2.86
C ALA A 175 -4.33 -5.34 -2.08
N PHE A 176 -3.62 -4.92 -1.03
CA PHE A 176 -2.86 -5.80 -0.14
C PHE A 176 -3.74 -6.86 0.51
N TYR A 177 -4.84 -6.44 1.15
CA TYR A 177 -5.78 -7.38 1.78
C TYR A 177 -6.38 -8.36 0.77
N ASN A 178 -6.78 -7.89 -0.41
CA ASN A 178 -7.35 -8.76 -1.45
C ASN A 178 -6.33 -9.76 -2.01
N THR A 179 -5.08 -9.33 -2.18
CA THR A 179 -4.00 -10.21 -2.68
C THR A 179 -3.74 -11.34 -1.70
N LEU A 180 -3.69 -11.02 -0.40
CA LEU A 180 -3.46 -12.01 0.66
C LEU A 180 -4.66 -12.95 0.89
N THR A 181 -5.89 -12.43 0.83
CA THR A 181 -7.08 -13.24 1.11
C THR A 181 -7.54 -14.08 -0.07
N LYS A 182 -7.37 -13.59 -1.30
CA LYS A 182 -7.85 -14.27 -2.51
C LYS A 182 -6.78 -15.09 -3.22
N GLY A 183 -5.51 -14.93 -2.87
CA GLY A 183 -4.44 -15.65 -3.55
C GLY A 183 -4.11 -15.12 -4.95
N VAL A 184 -4.66 -13.97 -5.35
CA VAL A 184 -4.58 -13.45 -6.74
C VAL A 184 -3.59 -12.29 -6.80
N GLU A 185 -2.65 -12.38 -7.74
CA GLU A 185 -1.67 -11.32 -7.97
C GLU A 185 -2.31 -10.01 -8.42
N TYR A 186 -1.74 -8.90 -7.97
CA TYR A 186 -2.22 -7.58 -8.34
C TYR A 186 -1.78 -7.24 -9.77
N VAL A 187 -2.76 -7.06 -10.65
CA VAL A 187 -2.52 -6.59 -12.03
C VAL A 187 -2.81 -5.09 -12.12
N GLU A 188 -1.76 -4.31 -12.36
CA GLU A 188 -1.90 -2.87 -12.59
C GLU A 188 -2.56 -2.61 -13.94
N GLN A 189 -3.75 -2.01 -13.91
CA GLN A 189 -4.57 -1.76 -15.11
C GLN A 189 -4.08 -0.55 -15.94
N GLY A 190 -3.12 0.23 -15.42
CA GLY A 190 -2.49 1.35 -16.10
C GLY A 190 -3.34 2.64 -16.13
N VAL A 191 -2.69 3.75 -16.47
CA VAL A 191 -3.32 5.09 -16.46
C VAL A 191 -4.41 5.24 -17.52
N LYS A 192 -4.22 4.71 -18.73
CA LYS A 192 -5.21 4.84 -19.82
C LYS A 192 -6.57 4.25 -19.44
N LYS A 193 -6.59 3.02 -18.88
CA LYS A 193 -7.83 2.37 -18.44
C LYS A 193 -8.47 3.14 -17.27
N TYR A 194 -7.65 3.70 -16.38
CA TYR A 194 -8.15 4.58 -15.33
C TYR A 194 -8.80 5.84 -15.88
N GLU A 195 -8.19 6.53 -16.84
CA GLU A 195 -8.76 7.71 -17.50
C GLU A 195 -10.06 7.40 -18.25
N GLN A 196 -10.13 6.26 -18.95
CA GLN A 196 -11.36 5.79 -19.59
C GLN A 196 -12.50 5.59 -18.57
N GLN A 197 -12.21 4.98 -17.41
CA GLN A 197 -13.20 4.83 -16.34
C GLN A 197 -13.65 6.18 -15.76
N LEU A 198 -12.81 7.21 -15.80
CA LEU A 198 -13.20 8.56 -15.36
C LEU A 198 -14.12 9.22 -16.37
N LYS A 199 -13.76 9.19 -17.65
CA LYS A 199 -14.61 9.71 -18.73
C LYS A 199 -15.99 9.05 -18.72
N ALA A 200 -16.04 7.72 -18.56
CA ALA A 200 -17.31 6.99 -18.45
C ALA A 200 -18.16 7.44 -17.24
N LYS A 201 -17.52 7.74 -16.10
CA LYS A 201 -18.21 8.27 -14.91
C LYS A 201 -18.70 9.70 -15.11
N GLU A 202 -17.92 10.55 -15.77
CA GLU A 202 -18.30 11.91 -16.13
C GLU A 202 -19.51 11.89 -17.05
N LEU A 203 -19.50 11.07 -18.10
CA LEU A 203 -20.65 10.86 -18.99
C LEU A 203 -21.89 10.36 -18.24
N SER A 204 -21.75 9.35 -17.38
CA SER A 204 -22.87 8.85 -16.57
C SER A 204 -23.44 9.91 -15.62
N LEU A 205 -22.58 10.77 -15.05
CA LEU A 205 -23.02 11.90 -14.23
C LEU A 205 -23.74 12.95 -15.07
N LEU A 206 -23.19 13.31 -16.23
CA LEU A 206 -23.83 14.25 -17.18
C LEU A 206 -25.21 13.75 -17.60
N GLN A 207 -25.35 12.48 -17.95
CA GLN A 207 -26.64 11.86 -18.26
C GLN A 207 -27.62 11.95 -17.08
N LYS A 208 -27.16 11.71 -15.84
CA LYS A 208 -27.99 11.86 -14.64
C LYS A 208 -28.43 13.31 -14.41
N PHE A 209 -27.54 14.29 -14.63
CA PHE A 209 -27.88 15.71 -14.54
C PHE A 209 -28.83 16.16 -15.64
N ALA A 210 -28.58 15.76 -16.89
CA ALA A 210 -29.43 16.06 -18.03
C ALA A 210 -30.86 15.53 -17.78
N LYS A 211 -30.99 14.28 -17.34
CA LYS A 211 -32.28 13.69 -16.95
C LYS A 211 -32.99 14.48 -15.84
N LYS A 212 -32.26 14.93 -14.82
CA LYS A 212 -32.81 15.75 -13.72
C LYS A 212 -33.39 17.08 -14.24
N HIS A 213 -32.79 17.66 -15.27
CA HIS A 213 -33.22 18.94 -15.87
C HIS A 213 -34.06 18.78 -17.14
N LYS A 214 -34.49 17.55 -17.48
CA LYS A 214 -35.22 17.22 -18.73
C LYS A 214 -34.48 17.61 -20.02
N LEU A 215 -33.15 17.60 -19.98
CA LEU A 215 -32.27 17.83 -21.12
C LEU A 215 -31.78 16.48 -21.69
N GLN A 216 -31.42 16.45 -22.97
CA GLN A 216 -30.78 15.29 -23.61
C GLN A 216 -29.30 15.58 -23.86
N VAL A 217 -28.44 14.60 -23.60
CA VAL A 217 -27.02 14.67 -23.97
C VAL A 217 -26.92 14.16 -25.40
N VAL A 218 -26.59 15.03 -26.35
CA VAL A 218 -26.31 14.68 -27.74
C VAL A 218 -24.79 14.53 -27.86
N ASP A 219 -24.34 13.39 -28.35
CA ASP A 219 -22.92 13.18 -28.66
C ASP A 219 -22.60 13.93 -29.95
N ASN A 220 -21.71 14.91 -29.88
CA ASN A 220 -21.16 15.62 -31.04
C ASN A 220 -19.93 14.90 -31.61
#